data_AF-A0A9W8Y7Y9-F1
#
_entry.id   AF-A0A9W8Y7Y9-F1
#
_cell.length_a   1.000
_cell.length_b   1.000
_cell.length_c   1.000
_cell.angle_alpha   90.00
_cell.angle_beta   90.00
_cell.angle_gamma   90.00
#
_symmetry.space_group_name_H-M   'P 1'
#
loop_
_entity.id
_entity.type
_entity.pdbx_description
1 polymer ?
#
loop_
_entity_poly.entity_id
_entity_poly.type
_entity_poly.pdbx_seq_one_letter_code
_entity_poly.pdbx_strand_id
1 'polypeptide(L)'
;MIFIRTHYENHIYNREGNDFAERFENGTLEQHVDIPRLKQGMQGGAFWSAFWVCPLGEGTNFDDDRYHDIVKATLGQLDLFHRLGQSYPEYFTPPRDSAEAIKAFKSGGFIAPAAIEGLHQIGNSISTLRLYHQLGVRYATLTWNCHNKYADAAVETTSEFKFHPAIPYWHGLSPDGRDLVKEMNRLGMLVDLAHVSQDTMRDVLVGKSDGSVENWNGSLAPPFFSHSSAHAICPHPRNVPDDILQLVKQRNSVVMVNFNPEFISCVPGETPDDFPEYVPANSTLKQVVRHIRHIGELIGYDHVGIGTDYDGIGETPKGLEDVSKFPDLIAELLRQGISDEDVVKITGGNLLRVWQEADKVAKELRKTMLPLEDDVKNPWASQQLP
;
A
#
# COMPACT_ATOMS: atom_id res chain seq x y z
N MET A 1 -2.62 11.14 6.00
CA MET A 1 -3.33 12.06 5.06
C MET A 1 -4.83 11.83 4.93
N ILE A 2 -5.35 10.61 5.14
CA ILE A 2 -6.79 10.30 5.16
C ILE A 2 -7.54 11.23 6.13
N PHE A 3 -6.93 11.51 7.29
CA PHE A 3 -7.45 12.40 8.32
C PHE A 3 -7.80 13.82 7.83
N ILE A 4 -7.09 14.37 6.84
CA ILE A 4 -7.40 15.72 6.33
C ILE A 4 -8.81 15.77 5.75
N ARG A 5 -9.25 14.68 5.11
CA ARG A 5 -10.61 14.58 4.63
C ARG A 5 -11.60 14.51 5.79
N THR A 6 -11.35 13.64 6.75
CA THR A 6 -12.28 13.36 7.84
C THR A 6 -12.46 14.56 8.78
N HIS A 7 -11.39 15.31 9.06
CA HIS A 7 -11.41 16.41 10.04
C HIS A 7 -11.44 17.80 9.41
N TYR A 8 -10.95 17.94 8.18
CA TYR A 8 -10.88 19.24 7.50
C TYR A 8 -11.66 19.27 6.19
N GLU A 9 -12.36 18.20 5.81
CA GLU A 9 -13.16 18.11 4.58
C GLU A 9 -12.34 18.49 3.33
N ASN A 10 -11.06 18.10 3.31
CA ASN A 10 -10.07 18.45 2.26
C ASN A 10 -9.74 19.95 2.13
N HIS A 11 -10.15 20.79 3.08
CA HIS A 11 -9.78 22.20 3.13
C HIS A 11 -8.45 22.39 3.84
N ILE A 12 -7.46 22.91 3.11
CA ILE A 12 -6.07 23.05 3.58
C ILE A 12 -5.63 24.51 3.75
N TYR A 13 -6.53 25.47 3.52
CA TYR A 13 -6.23 26.89 3.57
C TYR A 13 -6.80 27.50 4.85
N ASN A 14 -6.10 28.49 5.39
CA ASN A 14 -6.59 29.29 6.52
C ASN A 14 -7.93 29.94 6.16
N ARG A 15 -8.98 29.55 6.87
CA ARG A 15 -10.33 30.13 6.82
C ARG A 15 -10.96 30.03 8.19
N GLU A 16 -12.01 30.80 8.44
CA GLU A 16 -12.75 30.73 9.71
C GLU A 16 -13.17 29.29 10.00
N GLY A 17 -12.81 28.79 11.19
CA GLY A 17 -13.10 27.43 11.64
C GLY A 17 -12.20 26.32 11.05
N ASN A 18 -11.12 26.64 10.34
CA ASN A 18 -10.14 25.66 9.87
C ASN A 18 -8.71 26.07 10.27
N ASP A 19 -8.08 25.23 11.10
CA ASP A 19 -6.73 25.41 11.63
C ASP A 19 -5.69 24.45 11.02
N PHE A 20 -6.01 23.79 9.89
CA PHE A 20 -5.14 22.76 9.30
C PHE A 20 -3.73 23.30 9.02
N ALA A 21 -3.62 24.38 8.25
CA ALA A 21 -2.32 24.90 7.83
C ALA A 21 -1.50 25.37 9.04
N GLU A 22 -2.14 26.05 9.99
CA GLU A 22 -1.50 26.45 11.25
C GLU A 22 -0.94 25.24 12.00
N ARG A 23 -1.73 24.18 12.18
CA ARG A 23 -1.28 22.98 12.90
C ARG A 23 -0.23 22.18 12.15
N PHE A 24 -0.38 22.05 10.84
CA PHE A 24 0.55 21.34 9.96
C PHE A 24 1.92 22.02 9.89
N GLU A 25 1.95 23.34 9.93
CA GLU A 25 3.18 24.13 9.90
C GLU A 25 3.86 24.21 11.28
N ASN A 26 3.07 24.19 12.37
CA ASN A 26 3.57 24.41 13.73
C ASN A 26 3.78 23.13 14.56
N GLY A 27 3.48 21.95 14.01
CA GLY A 27 3.82 20.69 14.69
C GLY A 27 2.76 20.24 15.69
N THR A 28 1.50 20.63 15.50
CA THR A 28 0.40 20.44 16.47
C THR A 28 -0.80 19.73 15.87
N LEU A 29 -0.63 19.06 14.73
CA LEU A 29 -1.64 18.11 14.26
C LEU A 29 -1.75 16.94 15.23
N GLU A 30 -2.99 16.54 15.51
CA GLU A 30 -3.30 15.43 16.41
C GLU A 30 -2.77 14.09 15.89
N GLN A 31 -2.74 13.94 14.56
CA GLN A 31 -2.24 12.75 13.89
C GLN A 31 -0.71 12.67 13.86
N HIS A 32 -0.14 11.79 13.05
CA HIS A 32 1.25 11.37 13.15
C HIS A 32 2.20 12.14 12.22
N VAL A 33 1.70 13.04 11.37
CA VAL A 33 2.50 13.69 10.32
C VAL A 33 2.26 15.20 10.27
N ASP A 34 3.32 15.99 10.42
CA ASP A 34 3.36 17.43 10.14
C ASP A 34 4.78 17.91 9.80
N ILE A 35 4.93 19.17 9.36
CA ILE A 35 6.19 19.69 8.84
C ILE A 35 7.33 19.63 9.88
N PRO A 36 7.16 20.12 11.13
CA PRO A 36 8.23 20.02 12.13
C PRO A 36 8.64 18.58 12.43
N ARG A 37 7.69 17.66 12.55
CA ARG A 37 8.00 16.25 12.82
C ARG A 37 8.63 15.56 11.61
N LEU A 38 8.24 15.89 10.38
CA LEU A 38 8.91 15.41 9.15
C LEU A 38 10.39 15.81 9.12
N LYS A 39 10.69 17.07 9.48
CA LYS A 39 12.07 17.58 9.57
C LYS A 39 12.86 16.87 10.67
N GLN A 40 12.28 16.75 11.86
CA GLN A 40 12.92 16.05 12.99
C GLN A 40 13.18 14.58 12.67
N GLY A 41 12.26 13.93 11.95
CA GLY A 41 12.35 12.55 11.50
C GLY A 41 13.36 12.30 10.38
N MET A 42 13.92 13.37 9.79
CA MET A 42 14.89 13.29 8.69
C MET A 42 14.39 12.44 7.51
N GLN A 43 13.09 12.50 7.22
CA GLN A 43 12.49 11.70 6.15
C GLN A 43 12.94 12.14 4.76
N GLY A 44 13.33 11.17 3.93
CA GLY A 44 13.62 11.38 2.51
C GLY A 44 12.40 11.25 1.59
N GLY A 45 11.28 10.71 2.09
CA GLY A 45 10.08 10.51 1.29
C GLY A 45 9.05 9.59 1.92
N ALA A 46 7.84 9.61 1.35
CA ALA A 46 6.72 8.74 1.66
C ALA A 46 5.79 8.59 0.45
N PHE A 47 5.08 7.47 0.38
CA PHE A 47 3.93 7.36 -0.52
C PHE A 47 2.68 7.81 0.23
N TRP A 48 1.91 8.73 -0.37
CA TRP A 48 0.70 9.27 0.25
C TRP A 48 -0.53 8.47 -0.18
N SER A 49 -1.15 7.76 0.76
CA SER A 49 -2.35 6.94 0.49
C SER A 49 -3.58 7.80 0.23
N ALA A 50 -4.14 7.67 -0.97
CA ALA A 50 -5.43 8.22 -1.38
C ALA A 50 -6.59 7.28 -1.06
N PHE A 51 -6.52 6.59 0.08
CA PHE A 51 -7.47 5.57 0.52
C PHE A 51 -8.93 6.04 0.58
N TRP A 52 -9.83 5.09 0.31
CA TRP A 52 -11.25 5.19 0.60
C TRP A 52 -11.80 3.85 1.08
N VAL A 53 -12.78 3.88 1.99
CA VAL A 53 -13.38 2.66 2.57
C VAL A 53 -14.04 1.77 1.51
N CYS A 54 -14.03 0.47 1.76
CA CYS A 54 -14.76 -0.51 0.94
C CYS A 54 -16.27 -0.22 0.93
N PRO A 55 -16.99 -0.60 -0.14
CA PRO A 55 -18.45 -0.54 -0.14
C PRO A 55 -19.01 -1.50 0.91
N LEU A 56 -19.88 -0.99 1.79
CA LEU A 56 -20.57 -1.81 2.79
C LEU A 56 -21.65 -2.68 2.12
N GLY A 57 -22.01 -3.79 2.77
CA GLY A 57 -23.04 -4.73 2.31
C GLY A 57 -22.45 -6.06 1.85
N GLU A 58 -23.05 -6.67 0.83
CA GLU A 58 -22.64 -7.99 0.32
C GLU A 58 -21.21 -7.95 -0.24
N GLY A 59 -20.27 -8.65 0.41
CA GLY A 59 -18.82 -8.57 0.13
C GLY A 59 -18.38 -9.07 -1.25
N THR A 60 -19.24 -9.83 -1.93
CA THR A 60 -18.97 -10.46 -3.24
C THR A 60 -19.83 -9.90 -4.37
N ASN A 61 -20.57 -8.82 -4.13
CA ASN A 61 -21.24 -8.07 -5.19
C ASN A 61 -20.26 -7.04 -5.80
N PHE A 62 -19.93 -7.21 -7.08
CA PHE A 62 -18.99 -6.33 -7.79
C PHE A 62 -19.66 -5.43 -8.84
N ASP A 63 -20.93 -5.07 -8.66
CA ASP A 63 -21.66 -4.18 -9.57
C ASP A 63 -21.05 -2.77 -9.60
N ASP A 64 -20.94 -2.19 -10.81
CA ASP A 64 -20.29 -0.89 -11.04
C ASP A 64 -20.91 0.25 -10.21
N ASP A 65 -22.24 0.21 -10.01
CA ASP A 65 -22.99 1.24 -9.26
C ASP A 65 -22.49 1.39 -7.81
N ARG A 66 -21.87 0.35 -7.23
CA ARG A 66 -21.33 0.39 -5.86
C ARG A 66 -20.07 1.25 -5.74
N TYR A 67 -19.40 1.53 -6.86
CA TYR A 67 -18.08 2.17 -6.86
C TYR A 67 -18.09 3.62 -7.36
N HIS A 68 -19.20 4.11 -7.91
CA HIS A 68 -19.29 5.47 -8.47
C HIS A 68 -18.84 6.57 -7.49
N ASP A 69 -19.38 6.54 -6.26
CA ASP A 69 -19.01 7.51 -5.24
C ASP A 69 -17.57 7.34 -4.77
N ILE A 70 -17.05 6.11 -4.78
CA ILE A 70 -15.66 5.79 -4.39
C ILE A 70 -14.68 6.38 -5.39
N VAL A 71 -14.93 6.23 -6.70
CA VAL A 71 -14.10 6.82 -7.77
C VAL A 71 -14.09 8.35 -7.65
N LYS A 72 -15.26 8.96 -7.43
CA LYS A 72 -15.39 10.41 -7.19
C LYS A 72 -14.60 10.84 -5.95
N ALA A 73 -14.73 10.10 -4.84
CA ALA A 73 -14.02 10.40 -3.60
C ALA A 73 -12.50 10.29 -3.80
N THR A 74 -12.02 9.27 -4.52
CA THR A 74 -10.60 9.05 -4.79
C THR A 74 -10.03 10.19 -5.63
N LEU A 75 -10.73 10.63 -6.69
CA LEU A 75 -10.35 11.81 -7.46
C LEU A 75 -10.23 13.06 -6.59
N GLY A 76 -11.16 13.27 -5.65
CA GLY A 76 -11.08 14.37 -4.69
C GLY A 76 -9.86 14.28 -3.76
N GLN A 77 -9.35 13.07 -3.47
CA GLN A 77 -8.14 12.89 -2.67
C GLN A 77 -6.88 13.23 -3.47
N LEU A 78 -6.86 12.83 -4.75
CA LEU A 78 -5.75 13.13 -5.65
C LEU A 78 -5.66 14.64 -5.93
N ASP A 79 -6.80 15.32 -6.06
CA ASP A 79 -6.84 16.79 -6.11
C ASP A 79 -6.29 17.42 -4.82
N LEU A 80 -6.67 16.91 -3.65
CA LEU A 80 -6.11 17.37 -2.38
C LEU A 80 -4.58 17.27 -2.36
N PHE A 81 -4.00 16.15 -2.82
CA PHE A 81 -2.53 16.01 -2.93
C PHE A 81 -1.92 17.00 -3.90
N HIS A 82 -2.59 17.28 -5.03
CA HIS A 82 -2.12 18.29 -5.96
C HIS A 82 -2.11 19.70 -5.33
N ARG A 83 -3.16 20.09 -4.61
CA ARG A 83 -3.22 21.38 -3.89
C ARG A 83 -2.19 21.47 -2.78
N LEU A 84 -1.97 20.39 -2.03
CA LEU A 84 -0.88 20.32 -1.06
C LEU A 84 0.49 20.47 -1.73
N GLY A 85 0.70 19.90 -2.92
CA GLY A 85 1.89 20.13 -3.74
C GLY A 85 2.09 21.59 -4.14
N GLN A 86 1.00 22.33 -4.38
CA GLN A 86 1.06 23.77 -4.66
C GLN A 86 1.40 24.60 -3.42
N SER A 87 0.84 24.25 -2.25
CA SER A 87 1.07 24.98 -0.99
C SER A 87 2.38 24.61 -0.29
N TYR A 88 2.80 23.35 -0.41
CA TYR A 88 3.94 22.74 0.29
C TYR A 88 4.82 21.93 -0.68
N PRO A 89 5.40 22.58 -1.72
CA PRO A 89 6.12 21.90 -2.79
C PRO A 89 7.35 21.11 -2.33
N GLU A 90 7.91 21.43 -1.17
CA GLU A 90 9.02 20.68 -0.55
C GLU A 90 8.62 19.23 -0.19
N TYR A 91 7.36 19.00 0.21
CA TYR A 91 6.90 17.71 0.77
C TYR A 91 5.87 16.96 -0.09
N PHE A 92 5.29 17.62 -1.10
CA PHE A 92 4.16 17.06 -1.88
C PHE A 92 4.32 17.22 -3.39
N THR A 93 5.55 17.26 -3.91
CA THR A 93 5.79 17.19 -5.36
C THR A 93 5.95 15.73 -5.78
N PRO A 94 4.98 15.10 -6.47
CA PRO A 94 5.03 13.68 -6.80
C PRO A 94 6.02 13.41 -7.95
N PRO A 95 7.05 12.57 -7.75
CA PRO A 95 7.90 12.12 -8.85
C PRO A 95 7.13 11.19 -9.79
N ARG A 96 7.44 11.27 -11.10
CA ARG A 96 6.75 10.50 -12.13
C ARG A 96 7.27 9.09 -12.30
N ASP A 97 8.46 8.78 -11.81
CA ASP A 97 9.10 7.48 -11.89
C ASP A 97 10.22 7.39 -10.85
N SER A 98 10.86 6.22 -10.75
CA SER A 98 11.98 6.00 -9.82
C SER A 98 13.17 6.91 -10.10
N ALA A 99 13.41 7.31 -11.36
CA ALA A 99 14.55 8.15 -11.71
C ALA A 99 14.35 9.58 -11.16
N GLU A 100 13.14 10.12 -11.27
CA GLU A 100 12.77 11.38 -10.63
C GLU A 100 12.79 11.29 -9.12
N ALA A 101 12.32 10.19 -8.53
CA ALA A 101 12.37 9.98 -7.08
C ALA A 101 13.82 10.00 -6.56
N ILE A 102 14.71 9.22 -7.20
CA ILE A 102 16.14 9.18 -6.85
C ILE A 102 16.79 10.56 -7.03
N LYS A 103 16.42 11.30 -8.09
CA LYS A 103 16.93 12.66 -8.31
C LYS A 103 16.48 13.61 -7.21
N ALA A 104 15.20 13.58 -6.83
CA ALA A 104 14.64 14.41 -5.77
C ALA A 104 15.40 14.20 -4.46
N PHE A 105 15.54 12.93 -4.03
CA PHE A 105 16.29 12.58 -2.82
C PHE A 105 17.74 13.06 -2.86
N LYS A 106 18.46 12.83 -3.98
CA LYS A 106 19.86 13.27 -4.13
C LYS A 106 20.01 14.80 -4.10
N SER A 107 18.98 15.54 -4.46
CA SER A 107 18.95 17.01 -4.35
C SER A 107 18.50 17.53 -2.98
N GLY A 108 18.26 16.64 -2.01
CA GLY A 108 17.74 16.99 -0.68
C GLY A 108 16.23 17.28 -0.66
N GLY A 109 15.50 16.91 -1.71
CA GLY A 109 14.05 17.01 -1.79
C GLY A 109 13.34 15.75 -1.27
N PHE A 110 12.04 15.87 -1.04
CA PHE A 110 11.19 14.79 -0.53
C PHE A 110 10.52 14.01 -1.67
N ILE A 111 10.56 12.67 -1.61
CA ILE A 111 9.84 11.79 -2.55
C ILE A 111 8.38 11.67 -2.09
N ALA A 112 7.42 12.14 -2.90
CA ALA A 112 6.00 12.23 -2.50
C ALA A 112 4.97 11.68 -3.53
N PRO A 113 5.14 10.47 -4.10
CA PRO A 113 4.12 9.91 -4.99
C PRO A 113 2.82 9.59 -4.24
N ALA A 114 1.71 9.53 -4.98
CA ALA A 114 0.43 9.07 -4.43
C ALA A 114 0.31 7.54 -4.57
N ALA A 115 -0.61 6.97 -3.79
CA ALA A 115 -1.01 5.58 -3.86
C ALA A 115 -2.51 5.43 -3.69
N ILE A 116 -3.09 4.32 -4.17
CA ILE A 116 -4.46 3.92 -3.82
C ILE A 116 -4.40 2.59 -3.06
N GLU A 117 -5.34 2.38 -2.15
CA GLU A 117 -5.32 1.25 -1.22
C GLU A 117 -6.60 0.44 -1.40
N GLY A 118 -6.57 -0.40 -2.44
CA GLY A 118 -7.65 -1.29 -2.85
C GLY A 118 -8.19 -0.96 -4.25
N LEU A 119 -8.33 -1.99 -5.08
CA LEU A 119 -8.83 -1.84 -6.45
C LEU A 119 -10.35 -1.58 -6.53
N HIS A 120 -11.10 -1.63 -5.42
CA HIS A 120 -12.45 -1.06 -5.40
C HIS A 120 -12.45 0.43 -5.76
N GLN A 121 -11.32 1.12 -5.58
CA GLN A 121 -11.17 2.54 -5.90
C GLN A 121 -11.15 2.85 -7.40
N ILE A 122 -10.90 1.87 -8.29
CA ILE A 122 -10.90 2.11 -9.75
C ILE A 122 -12.28 1.92 -10.38
N GLY A 123 -13.28 1.49 -9.60
CA GLY A 123 -14.66 1.29 -10.04
C GLY A 123 -14.78 0.36 -11.25
N ASN A 124 -14.12 -0.80 -11.15
CA ASN A 124 -14.03 -1.80 -12.21
C ASN A 124 -13.49 -1.30 -13.56
N SER A 125 -12.87 -0.12 -13.61
CA SER A 125 -12.37 0.49 -14.85
C SER A 125 -10.84 0.56 -14.89
N ILE A 126 -10.27 -0.13 -15.88
CA ILE A 126 -8.86 -0.10 -16.22
C ILE A 126 -8.47 1.30 -16.73
N SER A 127 -9.38 2.00 -17.42
CA SER A 127 -9.17 3.39 -17.80
C SER A 127 -9.01 4.30 -16.58
N THR A 128 -9.80 4.11 -15.52
CA THR A 128 -9.62 4.83 -14.25
C THR A 128 -8.24 4.56 -13.63
N LEU A 129 -7.77 3.31 -13.61
CA LEU A 129 -6.42 2.97 -13.15
C LEU A 129 -5.33 3.75 -13.90
N ARG A 130 -5.43 3.82 -15.24
CA ARG A 130 -4.48 4.60 -16.07
C ARG A 130 -4.57 6.09 -15.80
N LEU A 131 -5.76 6.64 -15.60
CA LEU A 131 -5.95 8.06 -15.25
C LEU A 131 -5.35 8.37 -13.88
N TYR A 132 -5.53 7.51 -12.89
CA TYR A 132 -4.91 7.67 -11.57
C TYR A 132 -3.38 7.65 -11.66
N HIS A 133 -2.81 6.78 -12.49
CA HIS A 133 -1.37 6.81 -12.76
C HIS A 133 -0.92 8.14 -13.38
N GLN A 134 -1.69 8.72 -14.31
CA GLN A 134 -1.40 10.05 -14.86
C GLN A 134 -1.48 11.16 -13.80
N LEU A 135 -2.36 11.02 -12.81
CA LEU A 135 -2.53 11.94 -11.69
C LEU A 135 -1.46 11.78 -10.59
N GLY A 136 -0.49 10.87 -10.75
CA GLY A 136 0.65 10.72 -9.83
C GLY A 136 0.58 9.50 -8.91
N VAL A 137 -0.41 8.62 -9.07
CA VAL A 137 -0.47 7.33 -8.36
C VAL A 137 0.62 6.40 -8.88
N ARG A 138 1.41 5.79 -7.98
CA ARG A 138 2.55 4.93 -8.34
C ARG A 138 2.48 3.52 -7.79
N TYR A 139 1.63 3.26 -6.82
CA TYR A 139 1.20 1.90 -6.51
C TYR A 139 -0.30 1.82 -6.28
N ALA A 140 -0.83 0.61 -6.47
CA ALA A 140 -2.17 0.25 -6.04
C ALA A 140 -2.11 -1.05 -5.23
N THR A 141 -2.67 -1.03 -4.02
CA THR A 141 -2.95 -2.24 -3.24
C THR A 141 -4.09 -3.00 -3.92
N LEU A 142 -3.93 -4.31 -4.12
CA LEU A 142 -4.93 -5.08 -4.87
C LEU A 142 -6.28 -5.12 -4.15
N THR A 143 -6.29 -5.22 -2.83
CA THR A 143 -7.49 -5.18 -1.99
C THR A 143 -7.32 -4.22 -0.83
N TRP A 144 -8.40 -3.92 -0.11
CA TRP A 144 -8.32 -3.47 1.28
C TRP A 144 -8.99 -4.55 2.13
N ASN A 145 -9.87 -4.20 3.07
CA ASN A 145 -10.63 -5.15 3.87
C ASN A 145 -11.96 -5.56 3.19
N CYS A 146 -11.90 -5.87 1.90
CA CYS A 146 -12.98 -6.47 1.11
C CYS A 146 -12.42 -7.15 -0.15
N HIS A 147 -13.08 -8.22 -0.59
CA HIS A 147 -12.88 -8.76 -1.94
C HIS A 147 -13.27 -7.70 -3.00
N ASN A 148 -12.72 -7.87 -4.20
CA ASN A 148 -13.19 -7.15 -5.37
C ASN A 148 -13.16 -8.07 -6.59
N LYS A 149 -13.54 -7.54 -7.75
CA LYS A 149 -13.54 -8.25 -9.03
C LYS A 149 -12.20 -8.92 -9.37
N TYR A 150 -11.09 -8.44 -8.81
CA TYR A 150 -9.73 -8.81 -9.19
C TYR A 150 -9.06 -9.78 -8.21
N ALA A 151 -9.32 -9.67 -6.91
CA ALA A 151 -8.52 -10.38 -5.91
C ALA A 151 -9.24 -10.62 -4.57
N ASP A 152 -8.74 -11.61 -3.82
CA ASP A 152 -9.16 -11.88 -2.45
C ASP A 152 -8.38 -11.08 -1.40
N ALA A 153 -9.10 -10.52 -0.44
CA ALA A 153 -8.55 -9.87 0.76
C ALA A 153 -8.21 -10.89 1.85
N ALA A 154 -7.36 -10.52 2.79
CA ALA A 154 -7.07 -11.30 4.00
C ALA A 154 -8.13 -11.12 5.09
N VAL A 155 -8.76 -9.96 5.13
CA VAL A 155 -9.75 -9.54 6.13
C VAL A 155 -10.93 -8.91 5.42
N GLU A 156 -12.13 -9.11 5.93
CA GLU A 156 -13.34 -8.45 5.46
C GLU A 156 -13.93 -7.54 6.54
N THR A 157 -14.57 -6.45 6.11
CA THR A 157 -15.27 -5.49 6.98
C THR A 157 -16.78 -5.69 6.83
N THR A 158 -17.48 -5.95 7.94
CA THR A 158 -18.95 -6.09 7.95
C THR A 158 -19.66 -4.74 7.89
N SER A 159 -20.98 -4.74 7.69
CA SER A 159 -21.83 -3.55 7.74
C SER A 159 -21.75 -2.77 9.06
N GLU A 160 -21.38 -3.44 10.16
CA GLU A 160 -21.21 -2.84 11.48
C GLU A 160 -19.77 -2.38 11.75
N PHE A 161 -18.92 -2.30 10.70
CA PHE A 161 -17.50 -2.00 10.80
C PHE A 161 -16.73 -2.94 11.75
N LYS A 162 -17.14 -4.22 11.77
CA LYS A 162 -16.37 -5.28 12.42
C LYS A 162 -15.49 -5.96 11.39
N PHE A 163 -14.37 -6.49 11.85
CA PHE A 163 -13.44 -7.23 11.00
C PHE A 163 -13.59 -8.72 11.26
N HIS A 164 -13.32 -9.54 10.25
CA HIS A 164 -13.08 -10.99 10.40
C HIS A 164 -12.09 -11.48 9.34
N PRO A 165 -11.41 -12.62 9.54
CA PRO A 165 -10.68 -13.28 8.46
C PRO A 165 -11.61 -13.50 7.26
N ALA A 166 -11.15 -13.12 6.07
CA ALA A 166 -11.93 -13.19 4.85
C ALA A 166 -12.16 -14.65 4.42
N ILE A 167 -13.35 -14.96 3.90
CA ILE A 167 -13.59 -16.26 3.27
C ILE A 167 -13.21 -16.16 1.79
N PRO A 168 -12.22 -16.91 1.29
CA PRO A 168 -11.75 -16.77 -0.09
C PRO A 168 -12.88 -16.93 -1.12
N TYR A 169 -12.96 -16.00 -2.08
CA TYR A 169 -13.93 -16.04 -3.16
C TYR A 169 -13.29 -16.54 -4.47
N TRP A 170 -12.12 -16.00 -4.82
CA TRP A 170 -11.35 -16.38 -6.01
C TRP A 170 -10.31 -17.47 -5.75
N HIS A 171 -9.98 -17.71 -4.48
CA HIS A 171 -8.80 -18.47 -4.04
C HIS A 171 -7.49 -17.86 -4.56
N GLY A 172 -7.41 -16.53 -4.56
CA GLY A 172 -6.27 -15.75 -5.04
C GLY A 172 -6.70 -14.63 -6.00
N LEU A 173 -6.11 -14.62 -7.21
CA LEU A 173 -6.51 -13.71 -8.29
C LEU A 173 -7.62 -14.31 -9.15
N SER A 174 -8.60 -13.48 -9.52
CA SER A 174 -9.52 -13.80 -10.61
C SER A 174 -8.82 -13.75 -11.98
N PRO A 175 -9.42 -14.29 -13.06
CA PRO A 175 -8.90 -14.09 -14.42
C PRO A 175 -8.67 -12.61 -14.75
N ASP A 176 -9.64 -11.75 -14.49
CA ASP A 176 -9.53 -10.30 -14.69
C ASP A 176 -8.42 -9.68 -13.82
N GLY A 177 -8.20 -10.21 -12.62
CA GLY A 177 -7.10 -9.80 -11.74
C GLY A 177 -5.72 -10.10 -12.33
N ARG A 178 -5.56 -11.26 -12.98
CA ARG A 178 -4.31 -11.63 -13.67
C ARG A 178 -4.02 -10.65 -14.80
N ASP A 179 -5.03 -10.30 -15.59
CA ASP A 179 -4.88 -9.32 -16.69
C ASP A 179 -4.62 -7.91 -16.18
N LEU A 180 -5.28 -7.51 -15.09
CA LEU A 180 -5.03 -6.21 -14.47
C LEU A 180 -3.60 -6.10 -13.92
N VAL A 181 -3.07 -7.15 -13.29
CA VAL A 181 -1.66 -7.17 -12.83
C VAL A 181 -0.70 -7.02 -14.01
N LYS A 182 -0.95 -7.66 -15.16
CA LYS A 182 -0.15 -7.46 -16.38
C LYS A 182 -0.25 -6.00 -16.88
N GLU A 183 -1.43 -5.40 -16.86
CA GLU A 183 -1.62 -3.98 -17.21
C GLU A 183 -0.89 -3.05 -16.24
N MET A 184 -0.92 -3.33 -14.93
CA MET A 184 -0.15 -2.59 -13.93
C MET A 184 1.35 -2.66 -14.23
N ASN A 185 1.88 -3.85 -14.54
CA ASN A 185 3.28 -4.01 -14.94
C ASN A 185 3.61 -3.24 -16.22
N ARG A 186 2.75 -3.29 -17.25
CA ARG A 186 2.93 -2.53 -18.51
C ARG A 186 2.88 -1.01 -18.26
N LEU A 187 1.99 -0.57 -17.37
CA LEU A 187 1.82 0.83 -16.98
C LEU A 187 3.00 1.34 -16.15
N GLY A 188 3.71 0.49 -15.41
CA GLY A 188 4.69 0.89 -14.40
C GLY A 188 4.05 1.26 -13.06
N MET A 189 2.83 0.77 -12.83
CA MET A 189 2.18 0.83 -11.52
C MET A 189 2.72 -0.31 -10.66
N LEU A 190 3.25 0.01 -9.49
CA LEU A 190 3.68 -1.01 -8.54
C LEU A 190 2.48 -1.78 -8.01
N VAL A 191 2.63 -3.10 -7.96
CA VAL A 191 1.63 -4.02 -7.43
C VAL A 191 1.91 -4.21 -5.95
N ASP A 192 0.96 -3.77 -5.11
CA ASP A 192 1.07 -3.89 -3.66
C ASP A 192 0.21 -5.05 -3.12
N LEU A 193 0.83 -5.86 -2.27
CA LEU A 193 0.31 -7.08 -1.65
C LEU A 193 -0.03 -6.89 -0.16
N ALA A 194 0.02 -5.67 0.37
CA ALA A 194 -0.73 -5.38 1.58
C ALA A 194 -2.23 -5.73 1.36
N HIS A 195 -2.92 -6.03 2.44
CA HIS A 195 -4.34 -6.42 2.55
C HIS A 195 -4.79 -7.71 1.88
N VAL A 196 -4.02 -8.27 0.95
CA VAL A 196 -4.45 -9.45 0.18
C VAL A 196 -4.35 -10.75 0.97
N SER A 197 -5.15 -11.76 0.60
CA SER A 197 -5.07 -13.10 1.15
C SER A 197 -3.71 -13.77 0.86
N GLN A 198 -3.31 -14.77 1.65
CA GLN A 198 -2.08 -15.55 1.38
C GLN A 198 -2.11 -16.23 0.01
N ASP A 199 -3.29 -16.61 -0.47
CA ASP A 199 -3.48 -17.16 -1.81
C ASP A 199 -3.19 -16.12 -2.89
N THR A 200 -3.68 -14.89 -2.72
CA THR A 200 -3.37 -13.78 -3.62
C THR A 200 -1.87 -13.44 -3.58
N MET A 201 -1.24 -13.45 -2.39
CA MET A 201 0.21 -13.26 -2.28
C MET A 201 0.96 -14.27 -3.15
N ARG A 202 0.62 -15.56 -3.03
CA ARG A 202 1.27 -16.64 -3.79
C ARG A 202 0.99 -16.51 -5.28
N ASP A 203 -0.25 -16.23 -5.67
CA ASP A 203 -0.64 -16.04 -7.07
C ASP A 203 0.15 -14.92 -7.73
N VAL A 204 0.26 -13.75 -7.08
CA VAL A 204 0.98 -12.62 -7.67
C VAL A 204 2.48 -12.88 -7.69
N LEU A 205 3.05 -13.56 -6.68
CA LEU A 205 4.48 -13.83 -6.62
C LEU A 205 4.93 -14.90 -7.61
N VAL A 206 4.23 -16.02 -7.72
CA VAL A 206 4.71 -17.16 -8.54
C VAL A 206 3.65 -17.81 -9.41
N GLY A 207 2.40 -17.36 -9.29
CA GLY A 207 1.26 -17.99 -9.94
C GLY A 207 0.91 -19.35 -9.33
N LYS A 208 -0.15 -19.95 -9.87
CA LYS A 208 -0.60 -21.31 -9.56
C LYS A 208 -0.77 -22.06 -10.87
N SER A 209 -0.31 -23.30 -10.92
CA SER A 209 -0.72 -24.25 -11.94
C SER A 209 -2.09 -24.81 -11.54
N ASP A 210 -3.16 -24.09 -11.85
CA ASP A 210 -4.54 -24.45 -11.50
C ASP A 210 -5.23 -25.31 -12.59
N GLY A 211 -4.49 -25.71 -13.62
CA GLY A 211 -5.02 -26.49 -14.74
C GLY A 211 -5.82 -25.65 -15.75
N SER A 212 -5.88 -24.32 -15.59
CA SER A 212 -6.40 -23.41 -16.62
C SER A 212 -5.47 -23.35 -17.85
N VAL A 213 -6.04 -23.02 -19.01
CA VAL A 213 -5.35 -23.00 -20.32
C VAL A 213 -4.30 -21.89 -20.41
N GLU A 214 -4.39 -20.87 -19.55
CA GLU A 214 -3.41 -19.80 -19.43
C GLU A 214 -2.45 -20.07 -18.26
N ASN A 215 -1.18 -20.36 -18.57
CA ASN A 215 -0.13 -20.49 -17.58
C ASN A 215 0.16 -19.13 -16.90
N TRP A 216 -0.57 -18.81 -15.83
CA TRP A 216 -0.25 -17.67 -14.95
C TRP A 216 0.99 -18.00 -14.11
N ASN A 217 2.04 -17.19 -14.23
CA ASN A 217 3.34 -17.39 -13.58
C ASN A 217 3.73 -16.22 -12.67
N GLY A 218 2.73 -15.49 -12.16
CA GLY A 218 2.90 -14.30 -11.35
C GLY A 218 3.17 -13.02 -12.14
N SER A 219 3.36 -11.93 -11.38
CA SER A 219 3.64 -10.58 -11.86
C SER A 219 4.95 -10.53 -12.66
N LEU A 220 4.95 -9.73 -13.73
CA LEU A 220 6.09 -9.54 -14.64
C LEU A 220 7.13 -8.57 -14.07
N ALA A 221 6.75 -7.73 -13.11
CA ALA A 221 7.62 -6.89 -12.30
C ALA A 221 7.55 -7.32 -10.83
N PRO A 222 8.61 -7.08 -10.02
CA PRO A 222 8.57 -7.41 -8.59
C PRO A 222 7.41 -6.67 -7.89
N PRO A 223 6.42 -7.37 -7.31
CA PRO A 223 5.46 -6.74 -6.40
C PRO A 223 6.16 -6.39 -5.07
N PHE A 224 5.47 -5.68 -4.19
CA PHE A 224 5.95 -5.41 -2.83
C PHE A 224 4.78 -5.41 -1.84
N PHE A 225 5.09 -5.29 -0.56
CA PHE A 225 4.11 -5.06 0.50
C PHE A 225 4.39 -3.70 1.10
N SER A 226 3.48 -2.73 0.93
CA SER A 226 3.69 -1.36 1.43
C SER A 226 3.61 -1.27 2.95
N HIS A 227 2.85 -2.17 3.59
CA HIS A 227 2.67 -2.21 5.04
C HIS A 227 2.14 -3.59 5.51
N SER A 228 3.06 -4.52 5.76
CA SER A 228 2.78 -5.83 6.37
C SER A 228 3.95 -6.29 7.24
N SER A 229 3.66 -7.10 8.27
CA SER A 229 4.67 -7.59 9.22
C SER A 229 4.86 -9.11 9.10
N ALA A 230 5.80 -9.67 9.86
CA ALA A 230 6.10 -11.12 9.82
C ALA A 230 5.09 -11.97 10.61
N HIS A 231 4.46 -12.95 9.96
CA HIS A 231 3.41 -13.80 10.56
C HIS A 231 3.96 -14.69 11.68
N ALA A 232 5.20 -15.16 11.57
CA ALA A 232 5.83 -16.02 12.58
C ALA A 232 5.98 -15.34 13.96
N ILE A 233 5.98 -13.99 14.00
CA ILE A 233 6.05 -13.22 15.25
C ILE A 233 4.66 -12.86 15.76
N CYS A 234 3.75 -12.47 14.86
CA CYS A 234 2.37 -12.15 15.18
C CYS A 234 1.49 -12.80 14.09
N PRO A 235 0.75 -13.89 14.40
CA PRO A 235 0.04 -14.72 13.42
C PRO A 235 -1.29 -14.07 12.99
N HIS A 236 -1.21 -12.85 12.47
CA HIS A 236 -2.35 -12.09 11.98
C HIS A 236 -2.52 -12.34 10.46
N PRO A 237 -3.76 -12.46 9.92
CA PRO A 237 -4.00 -12.66 8.48
C PRO A 237 -3.35 -11.61 7.56
N ARG A 238 -3.11 -10.40 8.10
CA ARG A 238 -2.42 -9.29 7.40
C ARG A 238 -0.90 -9.46 7.28
N ASN A 239 -0.32 -10.40 8.01
CA ASN A 239 1.12 -10.61 8.06
C ASN A 239 1.57 -11.69 7.10
N VAL A 240 2.83 -11.58 6.65
CA VAL A 240 3.42 -12.41 5.62
C VAL A 240 3.98 -13.70 6.24
N PRO A 241 3.49 -14.90 5.85
CA PRO A 241 4.04 -16.18 6.27
C PRO A 241 5.46 -16.43 5.76
N ASP A 242 6.23 -17.24 6.49
CA ASP A 242 7.63 -17.53 6.15
C ASP A 242 7.80 -18.23 4.79
N ASP A 243 6.85 -19.07 4.37
CA ASP A 243 6.89 -19.68 3.05
C ASP A 243 6.64 -18.63 1.94
N ILE A 244 5.76 -17.66 2.17
CA ILE A 244 5.58 -16.51 1.28
C ILE A 244 6.82 -15.61 1.27
N LEU A 245 7.50 -15.42 2.40
CA LEU A 245 8.77 -14.67 2.44
C LEU A 245 9.83 -15.30 1.53
N GLN A 246 9.91 -16.63 1.43
CA GLN A 246 10.81 -17.28 0.47
C GLN A 246 10.46 -16.93 -0.99
N LEU A 247 9.17 -16.78 -1.30
CA LEU A 247 8.71 -16.34 -2.62
C LEU A 247 9.02 -14.85 -2.86
N VAL A 248 8.94 -14.01 -1.83
CA VAL A 248 9.39 -12.59 -1.88
C VAL A 248 10.85 -12.52 -2.31
N LYS A 249 11.72 -13.34 -1.72
CA LYS A 249 13.12 -13.45 -2.13
C LYS A 249 13.26 -13.87 -3.58
N GLN A 250 12.55 -14.93 -3.98
CA GLN A 250 12.59 -15.45 -5.35
C GLN A 250 12.17 -14.41 -6.39
N ARG A 251 11.22 -13.53 -6.05
CA ARG A 251 10.74 -12.45 -6.92
C ARG A 251 11.51 -11.14 -6.79
N ASN A 252 12.55 -11.11 -5.97
CA ASN A 252 13.31 -9.89 -5.69
C ASN A 252 12.43 -8.76 -5.13
N SER A 253 11.34 -9.12 -4.44
CA SER A 253 10.35 -8.24 -3.84
C SER A 253 10.80 -7.70 -2.48
N VAL A 254 9.98 -6.84 -1.87
CA VAL A 254 10.25 -6.22 -0.56
C VAL A 254 9.00 -6.29 0.31
N VAL A 255 9.19 -6.59 1.61
CA VAL A 255 8.17 -6.42 2.64
C VAL A 255 8.51 -5.19 3.48
N MET A 256 7.65 -4.17 3.44
CA MET A 256 7.79 -2.96 4.26
C MET A 256 7.06 -3.16 5.59
N VAL A 257 7.82 -3.25 6.68
CA VAL A 257 7.31 -3.64 8.00
C VAL A 257 6.37 -2.57 8.57
N ASN A 258 5.18 -3.02 8.97
CA ASN A 258 4.08 -2.19 9.45
C ASN A 258 4.21 -1.84 10.94
N PHE A 259 3.65 -0.69 11.36
CA PHE A 259 3.70 -0.23 12.77
C PHE A 259 2.36 -0.37 13.51
N ASN A 260 1.29 -0.83 12.89
CA ASN A 260 0.02 -1.11 13.56
C ASN A 260 0.27 -2.08 14.75
N PRO A 261 -0.04 -1.67 15.99
CA PRO A 261 0.16 -2.48 17.19
C PRO A 261 -0.41 -3.90 17.09
N GLU A 262 -1.61 -4.06 16.51
CA GLU A 262 -2.28 -5.36 16.40
C GLU A 262 -1.59 -6.29 15.40
N PHE A 263 -0.81 -5.74 14.46
CA PHE A 263 -0.08 -6.53 13.45
C PHE A 263 1.36 -6.82 13.84
N ILE A 264 1.90 -6.14 14.87
CA ILE A 264 3.28 -6.40 15.34
C ILE A 264 3.33 -7.15 16.68
N SER A 265 2.22 -7.19 17.40
CA SER A 265 2.22 -7.65 18.79
C SER A 265 0.98 -8.45 19.11
N CYS A 266 0.97 -9.72 18.71
CA CYS A 266 -0.16 -10.60 18.94
C CYS A 266 0.26 -12.05 19.21
N VAL A 267 -0.66 -12.83 19.78
CA VAL A 267 -0.54 -14.28 19.95
C VAL A 267 -1.72 -14.98 19.25
N PRO A 268 -1.60 -16.26 18.86
CA PRO A 268 -2.73 -16.98 18.27
C PRO A 268 -4.00 -16.85 19.12
N GLY A 269 -5.16 -16.75 18.47
CA GLY A 269 -6.45 -16.85 19.14
C GLY A 269 -6.73 -18.28 19.65
N GLU A 270 -7.90 -18.49 20.25
CA GLU A 270 -8.28 -19.79 20.81
C GLU A 270 -8.37 -20.89 19.74
N THR A 271 -8.88 -20.53 18.56
CA THR A 271 -9.00 -21.41 17.40
C THR A 271 -8.26 -20.85 16.18
N PRO A 272 -7.96 -21.67 15.15
CA PRO A 272 -7.29 -21.20 13.94
C PRO A 272 -8.05 -20.13 13.14
N ASP A 273 -9.37 -20.04 13.34
CA ASP A 273 -10.25 -19.10 12.63
C ASP A 273 -10.46 -17.79 13.41
N ASP A 274 -9.99 -17.72 14.67
CA ASP A 274 -10.07 -16.51 15.47
C ASP A 274 -9.01 -15.50 15.05
N PHE A 275 -9.32 -14.22 15.22
CA PHE A 275 -8.26 -13.22 15.20
C PHE A 275 -7.28 -13.45 16.34
N PRO A 276 -5.98 -13.15 16.11
CA PRO A 276 -5.01 -13.25 17.16
C PRO A 276 -5.28 -12.19 18.24
N GLU A 277 -4.92 -12.53 19.48
CA GLU A 277 -5.08 -11.62 20.61
C GLU A 277 -3.96 -10.59 20.63
N TYR A 278 -4.32 -9.31 20.64
CA TYR A 278 -3.37 -8.20 20.78
C TYR A 278 -2.68 -8.24 22.16
N VAL A 279 -1.36 -8.04 22.17
CA VAL A 279 -0.53 -7.99 23.37
C VAL A 279 0.07 -6.59 23.53
N PRO A 280 -0.60 -5.64 24.23
CA PRO A 280 -0.16 -4.26 24.33
C PRO A 280 1.26 -4.09 24.89
N ALA A 281 1.65 -4.94 25.85
CA ALA A 281 2.94 -4.85 26.53
C ALA A 281 4.15 -4.98 25.59
N ASN A 282 3.98 -5.63 24.43
CA ASN A 282 5.04 -5.84 23.45
C ASN A 282 4.98 -4.82 22.29
N SER A 283 3.94 -3.97 22.20
CA SER A 283 3.80 -2.95 21.16
C SER A 283 4.82 -1.82 21.33
N THR A 284 6.02 -2.04 20.77
CA THR A 284 7.19 -1.17 20.96
C THR A 284 8.04 -1.09 19.70
N LEU A 285 8.87 -0.05 19.60
CA LEU A 285 9.90 0.09 18.57
C LEU A 285 10.76 -1.19 18.44
N LYS A 286 11.15 -1.81 19.57
CA LYS A 286 11.97 -3.02 19.57
C LYS A 286 11.26 -4.21 18.93
N GLN A 287 9.94 -4.28 19.07
CA GLN A 287 9.12 -5.31 18.45
C GLN A 287 9.06 -5.12 16.93
N VAL A 288 8.94 -3.88 16.43
CA VAL A 288 9.09 -3.58 15.00
C VAL A 288 10.46 -4.04 14.48
N VAL A 289 11.54 -3.74 15.21
CA VAL A 289 12.89 -4.21 14.85
C VAL A 289 12.99 -5.74 14.87
N ARG A 290 12.28 -6.43 15.76
CA ARG A 290 12.19 -7.89 15.76
C ARG A 290 11.58 -8.42 14.45
N HIS A 291 10.53 -7.79 13.92
CA HIS A 291 9.97 -8.14 12.60
C HIS A 291 10.96 -7.89 11.46
N ILE A 292 11.62 -6.72 11.45
CA ILE A 292 12.64 -6.39 10.44
C ILE A 292 13.76 -7.44 10.45
N ARG A 293 14.24 -7.81 11.64
CA ARG A 293 15.29 -8.83 11.80
C ARG A 293 14.84 -10.20 11.36
N HIS A 294 13.65 -10.66 11.76
CA HIS A 294 13.15 -11.97 11.32
C HIS A 294 13.12 -12.10 9.81
N ILE A 295 12.57 -11.10 9.10
CA ILE A 295 12.54 -11.12 7.64
C ILE A 295 13.96 -11.03 7.07
N GLY A 296 14.78 -10.10 7.56
CA GLY A 296 16.14 -9.90 7.06
C GLY A 296 17.08 -11.10 7.28
N GLU A 297 16.98 -11.77 8.42
CA GLU A 297 17.76 -12.97 8.74
C GLU A 297 17.26 -14.20 7.95
N LEU A 298 15.95 -14.29 7.67
CA LEU A 298 15.37 -15.41 6.92
C LEU A 298 15.62 -15.33 5.42
N ILE A 299 15.45 -14.15 4.82
CA ILE A 299 15.50 -13.99 3.35
C ILE A 299 16.56 -13.02 2.83
N GLY A 300 17.18 -12.23 3.71
CA GLY A 300 18.15 -11.20 3.36
C GLY A 300 17.57 -9.78 3.51
N TYR A 301 18.39 -8.84 3.99
CA TYR A 301 17.99 -7.45 4.18
C TYR A 301 17.73 -6.68 2.89
N ASP A 302 18.02 -7.23 1.71
CA ASP A 302 17.65 -6.67 0.39
C ASP A 302 16.13 -6.73 0.11
N HIS A 303 15.36 -7.39 1.00
CA HIS A 303 13.93 -7.66 0.86
C HIS A 303 13.07 -7.06 1.99
N VAL A 304 13.63 -6.14 2.78
CA VAL A 304 12.94 -5.51 3.91
C VAL A 304 12.88 -3.99 3.74
N GLY A 305 11.79 -3.37 4.18
CA GLY A 305 11.63 -1.93 4.23
C GLY A 305 10.80 -1.47 5.43
N ILE A 306 10.37 -0.21 5.43
CA ILE A 306 9.58 0.41 6.52
C ILE A 306 8.27 0.94 5.95
N GLY A 307 7.14 0.43 6.45
CA GLY A 307 5.80 0.69 5.92
C GLY A 307 4.84 1.15 7.01
N THR A 308 5.00 2.39 7.50
CA THR A 308 4.51 2.78 8.83
C THR A 308 3.02 2.68 9.04
N ASP A 309 2.21 2.94 8.00
CA ASP A 309 0.75 3.06 8.12
C ASP A 309 0.31 4.24 9.03
N TYR A 310 1.19 5.25 9.18
CA TYR A 310 0.87 6.46 9.92
C TYR A 310 -0.34 7.19 9.32
N ASP A 311 -1.21 7.65 10.20
CA ASP A 311 -2.56 8.21 9.93
C ASP A 311 -3.57 7.18 9.38
N GLY A 312 -3.19 5.91 9.23
CA GLY A 312 -4.08 4.77 8.95
C GLY A 312 -4.36 3.90 10.19
N ILE A 313 -3.59 4.08 11.26
CA ILE A 313 -3.68 3.34 12.53
C ILE A 313 -4.20 4.20 13.67
N GLY A 314 -4.96 3.60 14.60
CA GLY A 314 -5.53 4.30 15.75
C GLY A 314 -4.57 4.49 16.93
N GLU A 315 -3.59 3.60 17.07
CA GLU A 315 -2.54 3.65 18.08
C GLU A 315 -1.18 3.35 17.44
N THR A 316 -0.10 3.74 18.13
CA THR A 316 1.27 3.54 17.66
C THR A 316 2.11 2.74 18.67
N PRO A 317 3.17 2.05 18.22
CA PRO A 317 4.08 1.37 19.13
C PRO A 317 4.85 2.39 19.98
N LYS A 318 5.12 2.05 21.24
CA LYS A 318 5.94 2.90 22.11
C LYS A 318 7.33 3.14 21.50
N GLY A 319 7.72 4.40 21.38
CA GLY A 319 8.95 4.85 20.73
C GLY A 319 8.82 5.11 19.23
N LEU A 320 7.64 4.88 18.64
CA LEU A 320 7.31 5.16 17.24
C LEU A 320 6.01 5.97 17.16
N GLU A 321 5.87 6.96 18.04
CA GLU A 321 4.64 7.75 18.19
C GLU A 321 4.26 8.51 16.92
N ASP A 322 5.24 8.96 16.14
CA ASP A 322 5.02 9.73 14.92
C ASP A 322 6.26 9.74 14.02
N VAL A 323 6.17 10.47 12.91
CA VAL A 323 7.24 10.60 11.93
C VAL A 323 8.57 11.13 12.46
N SER A 324 8.59 11.81 13.62
CA SER A 324 9.82 12.31 14.22
C SER A 324 10.74 11.21 14.78
N LYS A 325 10.22 9.98 14.92
CA LYS A 325 10.89 8.85 15.59
C LYS A 325 11.76 7.98 14.70
N PHE A 326 11.87 8.30 13.40
CA PHE A 326 12.72 7.52 12.52
C PHE A 326 14.20 7.46 12.95
N PRO A 327 14.85 8.54 13.43
CA PRO A 327 16.20 8.44 13.96
C PRO A 327 16.33 7.44 15.12
N ASP A 328 15.32 7.33 15.99
CA ASP A 328 15.29 6.34 17.07
C ASP A 328 15.23 4.91 16.52
N LEU A 329 14.44 4.68 15.46
CA LEU A 329 14.39 3.39 14.77
C LEU A 329 15.73 3.02 14.14
N ILE A 330 16.38 3.96 13.47
CA ILE A 330 17.71 3.73 12.86
C ILE A 330 18.74 3.39 13.94
N ALA A 331 18.77 4.16 15.03
CA ALA A 331 19.65 3.90 16.15
C ALA A 331 19.43 2.50 16.75
N GLU A 332 18.17 2.06 16.84
CA GLU A 332 17.85 0.71 17.31
C GLU A 332 18.33 -0.39 16.36
N LEU A 333 18.12 -0.24 15.05
CA LEU A 333 18.57 -1.22 14.05
C LEU A 333 20.08 -1.44 14.16
N LEU A 334 20.85 -0.34 14.21
CA LEU A 334 22.31 -0.37 14.39
C LEU A 334 22.72 -0.98 15.73
N ARG A 335 22.04 -0.61 16.82
CA ARG A 335 22.29 -1.15 18.17
C ARG A 335 22.04 -2.65 18.24
N GLN A 336 21.14 -3.19 17.41
CA GLN A 336 20.88 -4.62 17.30
C GLN A 336 21.79 -5.35 16.31
N GLY A 337 22.80 -4.67 15.76
CA GLY A 337 23.86 -5.28 14.94
C GLY A 337 23.55 -5.36 13.46
N ILE A 338 22.50 -4.67 12.97
CA ILE A 338 22.27 -4.53 11.52
C ILE A 338 23.33 -3.56 10.98
N SER A 339 23.96 -3.93 9.87
CA SER A 339 25.05 -3.14 9.28
C SER A 339 24.55 -1.80 8.73
N ASP A 340 25.44 -0.80 8.64
CA ASP A 340 25.11 0.48 7.99
C ASP A 340 24.62 0.27 6.54
N GLU A 341 25.23 -0.68 5.82
CA GLU A 341 24.84 -1.02 4.45
C GLU A 341 23.40 -1.53 4.40
N ASP A 342 23.03 -2.43 5.31
CA ASP A 342 21.67 -2.99 5.35
C ASP A 342 20.65 -1.97 5.86
N VAL A 343 21.02 -1.09 6.78
CA VAL A 343 20.16 0.03 7.20
C VAL A 343 19.84 0.95 6.02
N VAL A 344 20.80 1.26 5.15
CA VAL A 344 20.56 2.07 3.93
C VAL A 344 19.57 1.36 2.99
N LYS A 345 19.65 0.03 2.88
CA LYS A 345 18.69 -0.76 2.09
C LYS A 345 17.28 -0.69 2.68
N ILE A 346 17.15 -0.93 3.98
CA ILE A 346 15.88 -0.96 4.72
C ILE A 346 15.17 0.40 4.68
N THR A 347 15.91 1.50 4.81
CA THR A 347 15.33 2.86 4.90
C THR A 347 14.73 3.38 3.59
N GLY A 348 15.03 2.76 2.45
CA GLY A 348 14.42 3.13 1.18
C GLY A 348 15.14 2.60 -0.05
N GLY A 349 16.40 2.17 0.07
CA GLY A 349 17.17 1.62 -1.04
C GLY A 349 16.48 0.45 -1.74
N ASN A 350 15.87 -0.45 -0.96
CA ASN A 350 15.16 -1.62 -1.49
C ASN A 350 13.88 -1.24 -2.24
N LEU A 351 13.10 -0.29 -1.71
CA LEU A 351 11.90 0.20 -2.38
C LEU A 351 12.24 0.88 -3.71
N LEU A 352 13.29 1.73 -3.71
CA LEU A 352 13.76 2.40 -4.92
C LEU A 352 14.29 1.41 -5.96
N ARG A 353 14.90 0.31 -5.53
CA ARG A 353 15.30 -0.82 -6.40
C ARG A 353 14.09 -1.46 -7.06
N VAL A 354 13.09 -1.87 -6.29
CA VAL A 354 11.84 -2.47 -6.80
C VAL A 354 11.14 -1.51 -7.77
N TRP A 355 11.06 -0.23 -7.43
CA TRP A 355 10.47 0.78 -8.31
C TRP A 355 11.23 0.92 -9.63
N GLN A 356 12.56 0.96 -9.58
CA GLN A 356 13.37 1.00 -10.78
C GLN A 356 13.22 -0.25 -11.65
N GLU A 357 13.08 -1.44 -11.05
CA GLU A 357 12.81 -2.68 -11.79
C GLU A 357 11.43 -2.64 -12.47
N ALA A 358 10.40 -2.14 -11.79
CA ALA A 358 9.07 -1.96 -12.37
C ALA A 358 9.08 -0.99 -13.56
N ASP A 359 9.78 0.14 -13.46
CA ASP A 359 9.91 1.10 -14.57
C ASP A 359 10.62 0.48 -15.79
N LYS A 360 11.65 -0.35 -15.55
CA LYS A 360 12.36 -1.08 -16.62
C LYS A 360 11.43 -2.08 -17.30
N VAL A 361 10.70 -2.88 -16.53
CA VAL A 361 9.73 -3.85 -17.07
C VAL A 361 8.65 -3.13 -17.88
N ALA A 362 8.07 -2.05 -17.34
CA ALA A 362 7.06 -1.25 -18.03
C ALA A 362 7.57 -0.73 -19.38
N LYS A 363 8.80 -0.21 -19.42
CA LYS A 363 9.42 0.28 -20.66
C LYS A 363 9.52 -0.79 -21.73
N GLU A 364 9.86 -2.03 -21.36
CA GLU A 364 9.96 -3.14 -22.31
C GLU A 364 8.58 -3.64 -22.74
N LEU A 365 7.64 -3.82 -21.79
CA LEU A 365 6.29 -4.29 -22.09
C LEU A 365 5.53 -3.35 -23.02
N ARG A 366 5.68 -2.03 -22.88
CA ARG A 366 5.02 -1.05 -23.77
C ARG A 366 5.45 -1.15 -25.24
N LYS A 367 6.54 -1.85 -25.56
CA LYS A 367 6.98 -2.06 -26.95
C LYS A 367 6.18 -3.16 -27.65
N THR A 368 5.64 -4.11 -26.89
CA THR A 368 5.04 -5.35 -27.43
C THR A 368 3.63 -5.63 -26.93
N MET A 369 3.22 -5.02 -25.82
CA MET A 369 1.92 -5.21 -25.18
C MET A 369 1.06 -3.96 -25.37
N LEU A 370 -0.13 -4.15 -25.93
CA LEU A 370 -1.16 -3.11 -26.01
C LEU A 370 -1.80 -2.88 -24.63
N PRO A 371 -2.29 -1.66 -24.33
CA PRO A 371 -3.06 -1.40 -23.11
C PRO A 371 -4.29 -2.31 -23.02
N LEU A 372 -4.57 -2.84 -21.84
CA LEU A 372 -5.80 -3.60 -21.58
C LEU A 372 -7.04 -2.70 -21.74
N GLU A 373 -8.08 -3.18 -22.41
CA GLU A 373 -9.28 -2.40 -22.72
C GLU A 373 -10.43 -2.72 -21.76
N ASP A 374 -11.28 -1.72 -21.49
CA ASP A 374 -12.51 -1.92 -20.74
C ASP A 374 -13.60 -2.50 -21.66
N ASP A 375 -14.32 -3.51 -21.20
CA ASP A 375 -15.50 -4.04 -21.90
C ASP A 375 -16.73 -3.14 -21.66
N VAL A 376 -16.85 -2.10 -22.48
CA VAL A 376 -17.96 -1.14 -22.38
C VAL A 376 -19.24 -1.72 -23.00
N LYS A 377 -20.32 -1.79 -22.21
CA LYS A 377 -21.64 -2.16 -22.71
C LYS A 377 -22.16 -1.09 -23.68
N ASN A 378 -22.60 -1.49 -24.87
CA ASN A 378 -23.25 -0.57 -25.82
C ASN A 378 -24.66 -0.20 -25.31
N PRO A 379 -24.90 1.04 -24.83
CA PRO A 379 -26.20 1.44 -24.29
C PRO A 379 -27.28 1.56 -25.39
N TRP A 380 -26.88 1.58 -26.66
CA TRP A 380 -27.76 1.65 -27.82
C TRP A 380 -28.03 0.29 -28.46
N ALA A 381 -27.53 -0.83 -27.92
CA ALA A 381 -27.70 -2.15 -28.55
C ALA A 381 -29.18 -2.57 -28.73
N SER A 382 -30.09 -2.07 -27.89
CA SER A 382 -31.54 -2.28 -28.01
C SER A 382 -32.25 -1.23 -28.86
N GLN A 383 -31.58 -0.12 -29.18
CA GLN A 383 -32.09 0.88 -30.11
C GLN A 383 -31.67 0.43 -31.51
N GLN A 384 -32.61 -0.10 -32.30
CA GLN A 384 -32.43 -0.23 -33.75
C GLN A 384 -32.29 1.18 -34.33
N LEU A 385 -31.08 1.71 -34.28
CA LEU A 385 -30.73 2.94 -34.98
C LEU A 385 -30.80 2.62 -36.49
N PRO A 386 -31.59 3.38 -37.28
CA PRO A 386 -31.81 3.11 -38.70
C PRO A 386 -30.56 3.24 -39.56
#